data_AF-A0A6P6IVU0-F1
#
_entry.id   AF-A0A6P6IVU0-F1
#
_cell.length_a   1.000
_cell.length_b   1.000
_cell.length_c   1.000
_cell.angle_alpha   90.00
_cell.angle_beta   90.00
_cell.angle_gamma   90.00
#
_symmetry.space_group_name_H-M   'P 1'
#
loop_
_entity.id
_entity.type
_entity.pdbx_description
1 polymer ?
#
loop_
_entity_poly.entity_id
_entity_poly.type
_entity_poly.pdbx_seq_one_letter_code
_entity_poly.pdbx_strand_id
1 'polypeptide(L)'
;MSSNRFFQAFDAQKCQYITRLLVVDPKSHCTATEALNHPFFQQYVVAEAHHFSHHRKFKVICMAILATMCIYCSFRHAKPVTEEVIRSDPYAIKPLRKMIDACAFKIYSPWLKEGQT
;
A
#
# COMPACT_ATOMS: atom_id res chain seq x y z
N MET A 1 -23.49 -29.58 -27.26
CA MET A 1 -22.49 -28.91 -28.11
C MET A 1 -22.60 -27.36 -28.19
N SER A 2 -23.63 -26.70 -27.61
CA SER A 2 -23.80 -25.23 -27.69
C SER A 2 -22.99 -24.43 -26.63
N SER A 3 -22.71 -25.03 -25.47
CA SER A 3 -22.10 -24.34 -24.32
C SER A 3 -20.66 -23.86 -24.52
N ASN A 4 -19.86 -24.56 -25.35
CA ASN A 4 -18.46 -24.20 -25.59
C ASN A 4 -18.30 -22.94 -26.45
N ARG A 5 -19.21 -22.70 -27.41
CA ARG A 5 -19.16 -21.50 -28.27
C ARG A 5 -19.53 -20.22 -27.51
N PHE A 6 -20.49 -20.31 -26.59
CA PHE A 6 -20.87 -19.19 -25.72
C PHE A 6 -19.72 -18.78 -24.79
N PHE A 7 -19.05 -19.75 -24.17
CA PHE A 7 -17.94 -19.47 -23.25
C PHE A 7 -16.72 -18.91 -23.99
N GLN A 8 -16.39 -19.43 -25.18
CA GLN A 8 -15.31 -18.88 -26.03
C GLN A 8 -15.62 -17.47 -26.55
N ALA A 9 -16.86 -17.19 -26.95
CA ALA A 9 -17.26 -15.86 -27.42
C ALA A 9 -17.19 -14.81 -26.30
N PHE A 10 -17.59 -15.19 -25.08
CA PHE A 10 -17.51 -14.33 -23.91
C PHE A 10 -16.07 -14.02 -23.49
N ASP A 11 -15.17 -15.01 -23.55
CA ASP A 11 -13.75 -14.83 -23.22
C ASP A 11 -13.02 -13.97 -24.26
N ALA A 12 -13.33 -14.16 -25.55
CA ALA A 12 -12.79 -13.32 -26.62
C ALA A 12 -13.24 -11.86 -26.49
N GLN A 13 -14.51 -11.62 -26.16
CA GLN A 13 -15.05 -10.28 -25.92
C GLN A 13 -14.43 -9.60 -24.68
N LYS A 14 -14.13 -10.36 -23.61
CA LYS A 14 -13.43 -9.86 -22.41
C LYS A 14 -12.02 -9.38 -22.72
N CYS A 15 -11.23 -10.21 -23.38
CA CYS A 15 -9.82 -9.91 -23.67
C CYS A 15 -9.67 -8.64 -24.52
N GLN A 16 -10.50 -8.48 -25.56
CA GLN A 16 -10.51 -7.27 -26.40
C GLN A 16 -10.83 -6.00 -25.61
N TYR A 17 -11.66 -6.11 -24.57
CA TYR A 17 -12.06 -4.98 -23.74
C TYR A 17 -11.00 -4.60 -22.69
N ILE A 18 -10.40 -5.59 -22.01
CA ILE A 18 -9.32 -5.34 -21.03
C ILE A 18 -8.12 -4.65 -21.70
N THR A 19 -7.79 -5.01 -22.94
CA THR A 19 -6.72 -4.35 -23.71
C THR A 19 -6.99 -2.87 -23.98
N ARG A 20 -8.27 -2.45 -24.10
CA ARG A 20 -8.65 -1.03 -24.29
C ARG A 20 -8.67 -0.22 -22.98
N LEU A 21 -8.81 -0.88 -21.84
CA LEU A 21 -8.70 -0.26 -20.51
C LEU A 21 -7.25 -0.16 -20.02
N LEU A 22 -6.40 -1.12 -20.39
CA LEU A 22 -4.98 -1.18 -19.98
C LEU A 22 -4.05 -0.58 -21.04
N VAL A 23 -4.45 0.54 -21.65
CA VAL A 23 -3.60 1.29 -22.57
C VAL A 23 -2.68 2.22 -21.78
N VAL A 24 -1.38 2.17 -22.08
CA VAL A 24 -0.34 2.96 -21.38
C VAL A 24 -0.48 4.46 -21.63
N ASP A 25 -1.02 4.84 -22.80
CA ASP A 25 -1.25 6.24 -23.17
C ASP A 25 -2.64 6.73 -22.68
N PRO A 26 -2.71 7.74 -21.78
CA PRO A 26 -3.96 8.21 -21.21
C PRO A 26 -4.90 8.89 -22.21
N LYS A 27 -4.39 9.37 -23.36
CA LYS A 27 -5.24 10.05 -24.38
C LYS A 27 -6.06 9.10 -25.23
N SER A 28 -5.62 7.85 -25.35
CA SER A 28 -6.33 6.78 -26.06
C SER A 28 -7.11 5.87 -25.11
N HIS A 29 -7.14 6.23 -23.82
CA HIS A 29 -7.92 5.52 -22.83
C HIS A 29 -9.43 5.77 -23.06
N CYS A 30 -10.22 4.71 -23.01
CA CYS A 30 -11.67 4.83 -23.13
C CYS A 30 -12.26 5.58 -21.92
N THR A 31 -13.28 6.41 -22.17
CA THR A 31 -13.96 7.13 -21.08
C THR A 31 -14.85 6.15 -20.31
N ALA A 32 -15.06 6.37 -19.00
CA ALA A 32 -15.90 5.49 -18.16
C ALA A 32 -17.30 5.24 -18.74
N THR A 33 -17.90 6.23 -19.41
CA THR A 33 -19.20 6.12 -20.08
C THR A 33 -19.16 5.20 -21.31
N GLU A 34 -18.12 5.30 -22.13
CA GLU A 34 -17.91 4.44 -23.30
C GLU A 34 -17.63 2.99 -22.89
N ALA A 35 -16.84 2.84 -21.82
CA ALA A 35 -16.56 1.57 -21.16
C ALA A 35 -17.84 0.84 -20.70
N LEU A 36 -18.74 1.56 -20.03
CA LEU A 36 -19.99 1.01 -19.49
C LEU A 36 -21.01 0.61 -20.58
N ASN A 37 -20.97 1.26 -21.75
CA ASN A 37 -21.85 0.93 -22.88
C ASN A 37 -21.46 -0.37 -23.60
N HIS A 38 -20.35 -1.01 -23.22
CA HIS A 38 -19.90 -2.23 -23.87
C HIS A 38 -20.86 -3.41 -23.57
N PRO A 39 -21.13 -4.31 -24.54
CA PRO A 39 -22.07 -5.43 -24.35
C PRO A 39 -21.64 -6.40 -23.23
N PHE A 40 -20.39 -6.33 -22.80
CA PHE A 40 -19.88 -7.10 -21.66
C PHE A 40 -20.54 -6.70 -20.33
N PHE A 41 -20.75 -5.42 -20.08
CA PHE A 41 -21.37 -4.94 -18.83
C PHE A 41 -22.90 -4.97 -18.88
N GLN A 42 -23.47 -4.98 -20.08
CA GLN A 42 -24.91 -5.14 -20.28
C GLN A 42 -25.36 -6.59 -20.03
N GLN A 43 -24.44 -7.54 -20.12
CA GLN A 43 -24.64 -8.92 -19.69
C GLN A 43 -24.46 -9.00 -18.17
N TYR A 44 -25.52 -8.69 -17.43
CA TYR A 44 -25.56 -8.91 -15.99
C TYR A 44 -25.59 -10.41 -15.70
N VAL A 45 -24.43 -11.06 -15.76
CA VAL A 45 -24.24 -12.41 -15.24
C VAL A 45 -23.98 -12.25 -13.75
N VAL A 46 -24.98 -12.59 -12.93
CA VAL A 46 -24.79 -12.73 -11.49
C VAL A 46 -23.68 -13.78 -11.32
N ALA A 47 -22.47 -13.31 -11.00
CA ALA A 47 -21.38 -14.19 -10.64
C ALA A 47 -21.65 -14.75 -9.24
N GLU A 48 -22.52 -15.76 -9.18
CA GLU A 48 -22.69 -16.67 -8.05
C GLU A 48 -21.41 -17.50 -7.89
N ALA A 49 -20.33 -16.86 -7.44
CA ALA A 49 -19.16 -17.55 -6.92
C ALA A 49 -18.32 -16.57 -6.11
N HIS A 50 -18.64 -16.43 -4.82
CA HIS A 50 -17.64 -16.08 -3.83
C HIS A 50 -16.57 -17.19 -3.84
N HIS A 51 -15.60 -17.12 -4.74
CA HIS A 51 -14.51 -18.08 -4.77
C HIS A 51 -13.70 -17.90 -3.48
N PHE A 52 -13.89 -18.82 -2.52
CA PHE A 52 -13.21 -18.80 -1.24
C PHE A 52 -11.73 -19.02 -1.47
N SER A 53 -10.97 -17.94 -1.58
CA SER A 53 -9.52 -18.01 -1.68
C SER A 53 -8.93 -18.11 -0.27
N HIS A 54 -8.60 -19.34 0.13
CA HIS A 54 -7.97 -19.66 1.41
C HIS A 54 -6.73 -18.80 1.67
N HIS A 55 -5.85 -18.64 0.66
CA HIS A 55 -4.64 -17.83 0.77
C HIS A 55 -4.92 -16.34 1.02
N ARG A 56 -5.93 -15.76 0.35
CA ARG A 56 -6.28 -14.35 0.55
C ARG A 56 -6.81 -14.14 1.97
N LYS A 57 -7.69 -15.01 2.45
CA LYS A 57 -8.24 -14.93 3.81
C LYS A 57 -7.16 -15.13 4.87
N PHE A 58 -6.28 -16.12 4.68
CA PHE A 58 -5.14 -16.35 5.56
C PHE A 58 -4.21 -15.13 5.62
N LYS A 59 -3.86 -14.56 4.46
CA LYS A 59 -3.04 -13.34 4.38
C LYS A 59 -3.68 -12.17 5.12
N VAL A 60 -4.99 -11.94 4.94
CA VAL A 60 -5.72 -10.87 5.65
C VAL A 60 -5.68 -11.10 7.16
N ILE A 61 -5.87 -12.34 7.63
CA ILE A 61 -5.80 -12.68 9.06
C ILE A 61 -4.38 -12.44 9.61
N CYS A 62 -3.34 -12.92 8.93
CA CYS A 62 -1.96 -12.66 9.34
C CYS A 62 -1.63 -11.16 9.38
N MET A 63 -2.06 -10.40 8.37
CA MET A 63 -1.87 -8.94 8.33
C MET A 63 -2.60 -8.25 9.49
N ALA A 64 -3.81 -8.67 9.82
CA ALA A 64 -4.56 -8.14 10.96
C ALA A 64 -3.82 -8.40 12.29
N ILE A 65 -3.35 -9.64 12.52
CA ILE A 65 -2.59 -9.99 13.73
C ILE A 65 -1.29 -9.18 13.82
N LEU A 66 -0.54 -9.07 12.72
CA LEU A 66 0.69 -8.28 12.66
C LEU A 66 0.43 -6.80 12.93
N ALA A 67 -0.63 -6.23 12.37
CA ALA A 67 -1.02 -4.85 12.62
C ALA A 67 -1.39 -4.64 14.11
N THR A 68 -2.18 -5.54 14.69
CA THR A 68 -2.52 -5.49 16.12
C THR A 68 -1.27 -5.58 17.00
N MET A 69 -0.35 -6.51 16.71
CA MET A 69 0.90 -6.64 17.46
C MET A 69 1.81 -5.42 17.28
N CYS A 70 1.90 -4.87 16.08
CA CYS A 70 2.63 -3.64 15.82
C CYS A 70 2.08 -2.47 16.65
N ILE A 71 0.77 -2.28 16.66
CA ILE A 71 0.11 -1.24 17.47
C ILE A 71 0.31 -1.51 18.96
N TYR A 72 0.15 -2.74 19.42
CA TYR A 72 0.32 -3.11 20.83
C TYR A 72 1.76 -2.86 21.32
N CYS A 73 2.75 -3.33 20.57
CA CYS A 73 4.16 -3.09 20.87
C CYS A 73 4.49 -1.59 20.78
N SER A 74 4.01 -0.89 19.75
CA SER A 74 4.21 0.55 19.60
C SER A 74 3.63 1.32 20.79
N PHE A 75 2.41 0.98 21.24
CA PHE A 75 1.77 1.60 22.40
C PHE A 75 2.51 1.30 23.71
N ARG A 76 3.04 0.08 23.87
CA ARG A 76 3.80 -0.31 25.07
C ARG A 76 5.21 0.28 25.10
N HIS A 77 5.83 0.50 23.94
CA HIS A 77 7.13 1.14 23.80
C HIS A 77 7.04 2.66 23.73
N ALA A 78 5.86 3.22 23.48
CA ALA A 78 5.53 4.62 23.69
C ALA A 78 5.41 4.89 25.20
N LYS A 79 6.54 4.78 25.91
CA LYS A 79 6.66 5.41 27.23
C LYS A 79 6.27 6.88 27.03
N PRO A 80 5.30 7.42 27.79
CA PRO A 80 5.02 8.84 27.71
C PRO A 80 6.33 9.54 28.02
N VAL A 81 6.85 10.27 27.04
CA VAL A 81 8.00 11.12 27.24
C VAL A 81 7.49 12.26 28.12
N THR A 82 7.53 12.05 29.43
CA THR A 82 7.14 13.08 30.40
C THR A 82 8.22 14.16 30.40
N GLU A 83 7.80 15.41 30.59
CA GLU A 83 8.70 16.57 30.61
C GLU A 83 9.85 16.38 31.61
N GLU A 84 9.56 15.74 32.74
CA GLU A 84 10.53 15.43 33.79
C GLU A 84 11.67 14.54 33.29
N VAL A 85 11.36 13.49 32.51
CA VAL A 85 12.37 12.56 31.96
C VAL A 85 13.23 13.23 30.91
N ILE A 86 12.65 14.11 30.07
CA ILE A 86 13.43 14.92 29.12
C ILE A 86 14.40 15.83 29.87
N ARG A 87 13.95 16.46 30.97
CA ARG A 87 14.75 17.41 31.75
C ARG A 87 15.86 16.70 32.54
N SER A 88 15.61 15.51 33.07
CA SER A 88 16.59 14.78 33.89
C SER A 88 17.66 14.06 33.06
N ASP A 89 17.26 13.38 31.97
CA ASP A 89 18.18 12.66 31.07
C ASP A 89 17.65 12.66 29.63
N PRO A 90 18.00 13.69 28.83
CA PRO A 90 17.56 13.79 27.43
C PRO A 90 18.20 12.71 26.53
N TYR A 91 19.31 12.09 26.96
CA TYR A 91 19.99 11.05 26.19
C TYR A 91 19.37 9.68 26.42
N ALA A 92 18.62 9.43 27.49
CA ALA A 92 17.93 8.16 27.74
C ALA A 92 16.90 7.81 26.64
N ILE A 93 16.35 8.80 25.94
CA ILE A 93 15.32 8.62 24.93
C ILE A 93 15.98 8.52 23.54
N LYS A 94 15.96 7.31 22.95
CA LYS A 94 16.63 7.02 21.66
C LYS A 94 16.22 7.96 20.51
N PRO A 95 14.93 8.31 20.31
CA PRO A 95 14.54 9.31 19.32
C PRO A 95 15.12 10.71 19.59
N LEU A 96 15.09 11.16 20.85
CA LEU A 96 15.58 12.48 21.25
C LEU A 96 17.09 12.59 21.09
N ARG A 97 17.84 11.56 21.52
CA ARG A 97 19.28 11.43 21.28
C ARG A 97 19.62 11.57 19.80
N LYS A 98 18.95 10.81 18.94
CA LYS A 98 19.18 10.88 17.47
C LYS A 98 18.91 12.26 16.90
N MET A 99 17.89 12.96 17.40
CA MET A 99 17.57 14.32 16.97
C MET A 99 18.65 15.32 17.40
N ILE A 100 19.10 15.25 18.66
CA ILE A 100 20.20 16.08 19.19
C ILE A 100 21.47 15.84 18.38
N ASP A 101 21.85 14.58 18.18
CA ASP A 101 23.04 14.20 17.42
C ASP A 101 22.94 14.69 15.97
N ALA A 102 21.78 14.51 15.31
CA ALA A 102 21.59 15.00 13.93
C ALA A 102 21.72 16.53 13.82
N CYS A 103 21.22 17.28 14.80
CA CYS A 103 21.40 18.73 14.86
C CYS A 103 22.86 19.11 15.12
N ALA A 104 23.53 18.43 16.05
CA ALA A 104 24.95 18.64 16.32
C ALA A 104 25.79 18.37 15.06
N PHE A 105 25.54 17.26 14.35
CA PHE A 105 26.20 16.97 13.08
C PHE A 105 25.96 18.07 12.07
N LYS A 106 24.76 18.61 11.91
CA LYS A 106 24.52 19.74 10.98
C LYS A 106 25.33 20.99 11.32
N ILE A 107 25.47 21.31 12.61
CA ILE A 107 26.19 22.50 13.07
C ILE A 107 27.70 22.31 12.97
N TYR A 108 28.22 21.14 13.33
CA TYR A 108 29.66 20.86 13.35
C TYR A 108 30.21 20.31 12.02
N SER A 109 29.36 19.83 11.11
CA SER A 109 29.78 19.31 9.79
C SER A 109 30.63 20.29 8.97
N PRO A 110 30.38 21.62 8.97
CA PRO A 110 31.25 22.58 8.29
C PRO A 110 32.65 22.64 8.92
N TRP A 111 32.73 22.68 10.25
CA TRP A 111 33.99 22.76 11.00
C TRP A 111 34.87 21.51 10.85
N LEU A 112 34.28 20.36 10.51
CA LEU A 112 35.01 19.12 10.26
C LEU A 112 35.67 19.08 8.86
N LYS A 113 35.24 19.95 7.93
CA LYS A 113 35.68 19.96 6.53
C LYS A 113 36.85 20.90 6.25
N GLU A 114 37.14 21.84 7.16
CA GLU A 114 38.22 22.82 7.03
C GLU A 114 39.63 22.24 7.26
N GLY A 115 39.75 20.96 7.65
CA GLY A 115 41.04 20.29 7.95
C GLY A 115 41.46 19.20 6.95
N GLN A 116 40.79 19.06 5.80
CA GLN A 116 41.09 18.03 4.79
C GLN A 116 41.70 18.56 3.49
N THR A 117 42.36 19.73 3.52
CA THR A 117 43.20 20.24 2.42
C THR A 117 44.67 20.23 2.81
#